data_AF-A0A1V5FQV8-F1
#
_entry.id   AF-A0A1V5FQV8-F1
#
_cell.length_a   1.000
_cell.length_b   1.000
_cell.length_c   1.000
_cell.angle_alpha   90.00
_cell.angle_beta   90.00
_cell.angle_gamma   90.00
#
_symmetry.space_group_name_H-M   'P 1'
#
loop_
_entity.id
_entity.type
_entity.pdbx_description
1 polymer ?
#
loop_
_entity_poly.entity_id
_entity_poly.type
_entity_poly.pdbx_seq_one_letter_code
_entity_poly.pdbx_strand_id
1 'polypeptide(L)'
;MKKAKFLLLSLIVITGVSLGSIWLFNVVMGDVPNKYQRSHAYVQKALQQHIREADRKAADAISKRVSEFTSFIDSRKSGAKPFSEDVVSLKSKWLVFKSKFPFTDKDGHKNYIVQKFGQHIFTQEDLALAVKRTVEASIKDLDGIENELAVAMRQEILGRTLRPDEVPIASDKFKSAIALLVTASQWDVTNPNISRIGVGSPARRRVVIGI
;
A
#
# COMPACT_ATOMS: atom_id res chain seq x y z
N MET A 1 42.87 47.18 39.38
CA MET A 1 41.88 46.44 40.20
C MET A 1 40.40 46.83 39.96
N LYS A 2 40.05 48.05 39.53
CA LYS A 2 38.64 48.47 39.34
C LYS A 2 37.94 47.83 38.11
N LYS A 3 38.67 47.65 36.99
CA LYS A 3 38.12 47.08 35.74
C LYS A 3 37.72 45.59 35.85
N ALA A 4 38.52 44.79 36.56
CA ALA A 4 38.23 43.36 36.77
C ALA A 4 36.96 43.15 37.62
N LYS A 5 36.70 44.03 38.60
CA LYS A 5 35.48 43.98 39.42
C LYS A 5 34.22 44.33 38.59
N PHE A 6 34.32 45.28 37.66
CA PHE A 6 33.22 45.62 36.75
C PHE A 6 32.91 44.49 35.76
N LEU A 7 33.92 43.78 35.25
CA LEU A 7 33.72 42.64 34.36
C LEU A 7 33.07 41.45 35.08
N LEU A 8 33.46 41.18 36.33
CA LEU A 8 32.83 40.13 37.15
C LEU A 8 31.38 40.46 37.50
N LEU A 9 31.09 41.71 37.85
CA LEU A 9 29.71 42.15 38.13
C LEU A 9 28.81 42.06 36.90
N SER A 10 29.31 42.47 35.72
CA SER A 10 28.60 42.32 34.45
C SER A 10 28.30 40.85 34.13
N LEU A 11 29.28 39.96 34.31
CA LEU A 11 29.11 38.53 34.06
C LEU A 11 28.04 37.92 34.96
N ILE A 12 28.04 38.22 36.26
CA ILE A 12 27.05 37.72 37.23
C ILE A 12 25.64 38.19 36.86
N VAL A 13 25.48 39.45 36.44
CA VAL A 13 24.18 39.98 36.01
C VAL A 13 23.68 39.28 34.75
N ILE A 14 24.54 39.07 33.76
CA ILE A 14 24.17 38.38 32.51
C ILE A 14 23.79 36.93 32.79
N THR A 15 24.56 36.22 33.62
CA THR A 15 24.24 34.83 33.99
C THR A 15 22.95 34.75 34.80
N GLY A 16 22.72 35.69 35.71
CA GLY A 16 21.48 35.79 36.50
C GLY A 16 20.25 36.04 35.64
N VAL A 17 20.34 36.96 34.67
CA VAL A 17 19.24 37.24 33.73
C VAL A 17 18.99 36.05 32.79
N SER A 18 20.04 35.36 32.35
CA SER A 18 19.91 34.16 31.50
C SER A 18 19.21 33.02 32.24
N LEU A 19 19.65 32.72 33.47
CA LEU A 19 19.06 31.67 34.30
C LEU A 19 17.64 32.03 34.75
N GLY A 20 17.40 33.30 35.10
CA GLY A 20 16.07 33.81 35.41
C GLY A 20 15.13 33.72 34.20
N SER A 21 15.63 33.98 32.99
CA SER A 21 14.82 33.85 31.76
C SER A 21 14.48 32.40 31.45
N ILE A 22 15.42 31.46 31.65
CA ILE A 22 15.17 30.02 31.50
C ILE A 22 14.14 29.54 32.54
N TRP A 23 14.26 29.97 33.79
CA TRP A 23 13.30 29.62 34.84
C TRP A 23 11.92 30.21 34.58
N LEU A 24 11.85 31.50 34.18
CA LEU A 24 10.59 32.15 33.82
C LEU A 24 9.95 31.48 32.60
N PHE A 25 10.73 31.10 31.59
CA PHE A 25 10.22 30.37 30.43
C PHE A 25 9.69 28.99 30.83
N ASN A 26 10.36 28.29 31.75
CA ASN A 26 9.92 26.98 32.22
C ASN A 26 8.72 27.04 33.19
N VAL A 27 8.49 28.18 33.86
CA VAL A 27 7.32 28.40 34.74
C VAL A 27 6.13 28.94 33.93
N VAL A 28 6.36 29.83 32.96
CA VAL A 28 5.31 30.41 32.11
C VAL A 28 4.90 29.47 30.97
N MET A 29 5.84 28.70 30.41
CA MET A 29 5.57 27.61 29.46
C MET A 29 5.63 26.22 30.11
N GLY A 30 5.59 26.16 31.45
CA GLY A 30 5.55 24.89 32.18
C GLY A 30 4.43 24.02 31.63
N ASP A 31 4.84 22.85 31.12
CA ASP A 31 4.05 21.81 30.47
C ASP A 31 2.63 22.29 30.16
N VAL A 32 2.43 22.90 28.98
CA VAL A 32 1.08 22.99 28.42
C VAL A 32 0.61 21.54 28.41
N PRO A 33 -0.33 21.14 29.30
CA PRO A 33 -0.75 19.75 29.34
C PRO A 33 -1.30 19.51 27.95
N ASN A 34 -0.69 18.57 27.24
CA ASN A 34 -1.10 18.24 25.90
C ASN A 34 -2.52 17.68 26.03
N LYS A 35 -3.53 18.56 25.97
CA LYS A 35 -4.96 18.28 26.20
C LYS A 35 -5.52 17.26 25.20
N TYR A 36 -4.67 16.80 24.29
CA TYR A 36 -4.94 15.83 23.24
C TYR A 36 -4.04 14.60 23.32
N GLN A 37 -3.53 14.23 24.49
CA GLN A 37 -2.96 12.90 24.66
C GLN A 37 -4.09 11.86 24.68
N ARG A 38 -4.70 11.64 23.50
CA ARG A 38 -5.60 10.51 23.25
C ARG A 38 -4.84 9.27 23.68
N SER A 39 -5.46 8.45 24.53
CA SER A 39 -4.85 7.20 24.99
C SER A 39 -4.34 6.42 23.79
N HIS A 40 -3.09 5.95 23.86
CA HIS A 40 -2.47 5.15 22.80
C HIS A 40 -3.38 3.99 22.35
N ALA A 41 -4.12 3.39 23.28
CA ALA A 41 -5.09 2.34 23.01
C ALA A 41 -6.28 2.80 22.13
N TYR A 42 -6.70 4.06 22.28
CA TYR A 42 -7.77 4.65 21.45
C TYR A 42 -7.28 4.88 20.02
N VAL A 43 -6.12 5.52 19.85
CA VAL A 43 -5.51 5.79 18.53
C VAL A 43 -5.23 4.48 17.79
N GLN A 44 -4.72 3.47 18.49
CA GLN A 44 -4.47 2.14 17.94
C GLN A 44 -5.77 1.46 17.47
N LYS A 45 -6.85 1.56 18.26
CA LYS A 45 -8.15 0.97 17.90
C LYS A 45 -8.77 1.67 16.68
N ALA A 46 -8.70 3.00 16.64
CA ALA A 46 -9.19 3.79 15.50
C ALA A 46 -8.37 3.49 14.23
N LEU A 47 -7.05 3.38 14.35
CA LEU A 47 -6.16 2.99 13.25
C LEU A 47 -6.53 1.61 12.68
N GLN A 48 -6.71 0.61 13.55
CA GLN A 48 -7.13 -0.73 13.12
C GLN A 48 -8.50 -0.73 12.44
N GLN A 49 -9.39 0.20 12.79
CA GLN A 49 -10.67 0.35 12.10
C GLN A 49 -10.47 0.87 10.68
N HIS A 50 -9.65 1.91 10.47
CA HIS A 50 -9.37 2.44 9.14
C HIS A 50 -8.66 1.42 8.24
N ILE A 51 -7.73 0.62 8.78
CA ILE A 51 -7.08 -0.45 8.03
C ILE A 51 -8.13 -1.48 7.56
N ARG A 52 -9.00 -1.96 8.45
CA ARG A 52 -10.06 -2.91 8.08
C ARG A 52 -11.04 -2.35 7.05
N GLU A 53 -11.35 -1.07 7.13
CA GLU A 53 -12.20 -0.40 6.15
C GLU A 53 -11.51 -0.30 4.79
N ALA A 54 -10.22 0.05 4.75
CA ALA A 54 -9.43 0.07 3.53
C ALA A 54 -9.30 -1.33 2.91
N ASP A 55 -9.04 -2.36 3.72
CA ASP A 55 -9.00 -3.76 3.27
C ASP A 55 -10.32 -4.19 2.62
N ARG A 56 -11.45 -3.83 3.25
CA ARG A 56 -12.77 -4.10 2.69
C ARG A 56 -12.99 -3.36 1.37
N LYS A 57 -12.68 -2.07 1.31
CA LYS A 57 -12.78 -1.27 0.08
C LYS A 57 -11.90 -1.85 -1.04
N ALA A 58 -10.70 -2.31 -0.71
CA ALA A 58 -9.78 -2.93 -1.66
C ALA A 58 -10.36 -4.26 -2.20
N ALA A 59 -10.88 -5.12 -1.31
CA ALA A 59 -11.54 -6.36 -1.71
C ALA A 59 -12.78 -6.10 -2.58
N ASP A 60 -13.59 -5.11 -2.25
CA ASP A 60 -14.77 -4.72 -3.03
C ASP A 60 -14.38 -4.16 -4.40
N ALA A 61 -13.34 -3.32 -4.47
CA ALA A 61 -12.82 -2.77 -5.72
C ALA A 61 -12.25 -3.86 -6.62
N ILE A 62 -11.43 -4.78 -6.09
CA ILE A 62 -10.91 -5.92 -6.83
C ILE A 62 -12.06 -6.79 -7.35
N SER A 63 -13.05 -7.11 -6.50
CA SER A 63 -14.20 -7.92 -6.88
C SER A 63 -15.00 -7.28 -8.02
N LYS A 64 -15.18 -5.95 -7.98
CA LYS A 64 -15.80 -5.19 -9.06
C LYS A 64 -15.01 -5.32 -10.38
N ARG A 65 -13.69 -5.14 -10.35
CA ARG A 65 -12.83 -5.27 -11.54
C ARG A 65 -12.82 -6.67 -12.12
N VAL A 66 -12.80 -7.69 -11.27
CA VAL A 66 -12.95 -9.09 -11.68
C VAL A 66 -14.32 -9.32 -12.33
N SER A 67 -15.39 -8.75 -11.79
CA SER A 67 -16.73 -8.85 -12.39
C SER A 67 -16.82 -8.17 -13.75
N GLU A 68 -16.20 -7.01 -13.93
CA GLU A 68 -16.11 -6.30 -15.22
C GLU A 68 -15.37 -7.15 -16.27
N PHE A 69 -14.24 -7.75 -15.89
CA PHE A 69 -13.49 -8.66 -16.76
C PHE A 69 -14.28 -9.94 -17.07
N THR A 70 -14.97 -10.50 -16.09
CA THR A 70 -15.84 -11.67 -16.29
C THR A 70 -16.96 -11.34 -17.28
N SER A 71 -17.55 -10.15 -17.17
CA SER A 71 -18.58 -9.68 -18.12
C SER A 71 -18.03 -9.56 -19.55
N PHE A 72 -16.78 -9.13 -19.71
CA PHE A 72 -16.10 -9.16 -21.01
C PHE A 72 -16.03 -10.59 -21.56
N ILE A 73 -15.58 -11.56 -20.78
CA ILE A 73 -15.52 -12.98 -21.21
C ILE A 73 -16.92 -13.52 -21.54
N ASP A 74 -17.89 -13.25 -20.69
CA ASP A 74 -19.26 -13.74 -20.84
C ASP A 74 -19.94 -13.19 -22.10
N SER A 75 -19.68 -11.93 -22.45
CA SER A 75 -20.20 -11.31 -23.66
C SER A 75 -19.75 -12.03 -24.96
N ARG A 76 -18.65 -12.80 -24.90
CA ARG A 76 -18.08 -13.53 -26.04
C ARG A 76 -18.51 -14.99 -26.11
N LYS A 77 -19.21 -15.51 -25.09
CA LYS A 77 -19.71 -16.89 -25.08
C LYS A 77 -20.68 -17.18 -26.22
N SER A 78 -21.40 -16.17 -26.71
CA SER A 78 -22.29 -16.29 -27.88
C SER A 78 -21.55 -16.77 -29.13
N GLY A 79 -20.26 -16.45 -29.27
CA GLY A 79 -19.41 -16.90 -30.36
C GLY A 79 -18.95 -18.36 -30.27
N ALA A 80 -19.16 -19.04 -29.14
CA ALA A 80 -18.68 -20.41 -28.95
C ALA A 80 -19.35 -21.40 -29.90
N LYS A 81 -20.65 -21.23 -30.15
CA LYS A 81 -21.40 -22.09 -31.08
C LYS A 81 -20.89 -21.95 -32.53
N PRO A 82 -20.87 -20.76 -33.15
CA PRO A 82 -20.38 -20.61 -34.53
C PRO A 82 -18.89 -20.97 -34.66
N PHE A 83 -18.07 -20.73 -33.62
CA PHE A 83 -16.70 -21.23 -33.59
C PHE A 83 -16.66 -22.76 -33.66
N SER A 84 -17.45 -23.46 -32.85
CA SER A 84 -17.49 -24.93 -32.84
C SER A 84 -17.90 -25.50 -34.19
N GLU A 85 -18.87 -24.88 -34.88
CA GLU A 85 -19.32 -25.26 -36.22
C GLU A 85 -18.18 -25.15 -37.25
N ASP A 86 -17.40 -24.07 -37.18
CA ASP A 86 -16.21 -23.87 -38.02
C ASP A 86 -15.11 -24.91 -37.72
N VAL A 87 -14.88 -25.25 -36.43
CA VAL A 87 -13.88 -26.24 -36.02
C VAL A 87 -14.22 -27.65 -36.49
N VAL A 88 -15.50 -28.05 -36.45
CA VAL A 88 -15.94 -29.38 -36.90
C VAL A 88 -16.22 -29.46 -38.40
N SER A 89 -16.12 -28.33 -39.11
CA SER A 89 -16.37 -28.23 -40.55
C SER A 89 -15.46 -29.16 -41.37
N LEU A 90 -15.93 -29.54 -42.55
CA LEU A 90 -15.15 -30.32 -43.51
C LEU A 90 -13.83 -29.63 -43.88
N LYS A 91 -13.83 -28.29 -43.91
CA LYS A 91 -12.63 -27.48 -44.17
C LYS A 91 -11.57 -27.68 -43.08
N SER A 92 -11.97 -27.61 -41.82
CA SER A 92 -11.07 -27.85 -40.68
C SER A 92 -10.48 -29.27 -40.71
N LYS A 93 -11.33 -30.28 -40.91
CA LYS A 93 -10.91 -31.69 -41.04
C LYS A 93 -9.94 -31.91 -42.21
N TRP A 94 -10.18 -31.25 -43.34
CA TRP A 94 -9.28 -31.30 -44.49
C TRP A 94 -7.90 -30.70 -44.19
N LEU A 95 -7.84 -29.62 -43.41
CA LEU A 95 -6.57 -29.02 -42.98
C LEU A 95 -5.78 -29.95 -42.04
N VAL A 96 -6.46 -30.68 -41.15
CA VAL A 96 -5.82 -31.72 -40.33
C VAL A 96 -5.26 -32.85 -41.18
N PHE A 97 -6.01 -33.26 -42.23
CA PHE A 97 -5.53 -34.29 -43.14
C PHE A 97 -4.32 -33.80 -43.94
N LYS A 98 -4.38 -32.57 -44.46
CA LYS A 98 -3.26 -31.95 -45.18
C LYS A 98 -2.00 -31.90 -44.34
N SER A 99 -2.06 -31.50 -43.08
CA SER A 99 -0.84 -31.34 -42.24
C SER A 99 -0.05 -32.64 -42.03
N LYS A 100 -0.62 -33.81 -42.36
CA LYS A 100 0.05 -35.12 -42.29
C LYS A 100 0.87 -35.48 -43.53
N PHE A 101 0.77 -34.75 -44.63
CA PHE A 101 1.51 -35.06 -45.85
C PHE A 101 2.91 -34.43 -45.84
N PRO A 102 3.93 -35.12 -46.39
CA PRO A 102 5.19 -34.46 -46.72
C PRO A 102 4.93 -33.40 -47.80
N PHE A 103 5.58 -32.23 -47.69
CA PHE A 103 5.46 -31.06 -48.58
C PHE A 103 4.23 -30.15 -48.41
N THR A 104 3.47 -30.29 -47.31
CA THR A 104 2.35 -29.38 -46.97
C THR A 104 2.60 -28.58 -45.71
N ASP A 105 1.85 -27.47 -45.55
CA ASP A 105 1.87 -26.65 -44.35
C ASP A 105 1.37 -27.44 -43.12
N LYS A 106 2.28 -27.64 -42.17
CA LYS A 106 2.00 -28.35 -40.91
C LYS A 106 1.17 -27.52 -39.93
N ASP A 107 1.26 -26.19 -40.02
CA ASP A 107 0.60 -25.26 -39.10
C ASP A 107 -0.75 -24.74 -39.66
N GLY A 108 -1.12 -25.10 -40.89
CA GLY A 108 -2.33 -24.59 -41.55
C GLY A 108 -3.61 -24.83 -40.76
N HIS A 109 -3.75 -25.98 -40.09
CA HIS A 109 -4.88 -26.23 -39.19
C HIS A 109 -4.84 -25.32 -37.95
N LYS A 110 -3.67 -25.20 -37.30
CA LYS A 110 -3.50 -24.33 -36.12
C LYS A 110 -3.84 -22.88 -36.46
N ASN A 111 -3.32 -22.36 -37.56
CA ASN A 111 -3.58 -20.99 -38.03
C ASN A 111 -5.05 -20.78 -38.33
N TYR A 112 -5.73 -21.77 -38.94
CA TYR A 112 -7.16 -21.71 -39.17
C TYR A 112 -7.96 -21.65 -37.86
N ILE A 113 -7.63 -22.48 -36.86
CA ILE A 113 -8.29 -22.45 -35.55
C ILE A 113 -8.09 -21.10 -34.85
N VAL A 114 -6.86 -20.57 -34.84
CA VAL A 114 -6.57 -19.25 -34.25
C VAL A 114 -7.36 -18.15 -34.95
N GLN A 115 -7.41 -18.18 -36.28
CA GLN A 115 -8.20 -17.22 -37.06
C GLN A 115 -9.69 -17.30 -36.71
N LYS A 116 -10.26 -18.51 -36.66
CA LYS A 116 -11.68 -18.70 -36.34
C LYS A 116 -12.02 -18.33 -34.89
N PHE A 117 -11.10 -18.60 -33.97
CA PHE A 117 -11.24 -18.16 -32.59
C PHE A 117 -11.27 -16.64 -32.51
N GLY A 118 -10.34 -15.95 -33.19
CA GLY A 118 -10.31 -14.48 -33.26
C GLY A 118 -11.57 -13.88 -33.90
N GLN A 119 -12.13 -14.54 -34.92
CA GLN A 119 -13.34 -14.09 -35.60
C GLN A 119 -14.59 -14.19 -34.72
N HIS A 120 -14.73 -15.25 -33.93
CA HIS A 120 -15.96 -15.54 -33.20
C HIS A 120 -15.90 -15.18 -31.70
N ILE A 121 -14.73 -15.25 -31.07
CA ILE A 121 -14.57 -15.13 -29.62
C ILE A 121 -13.92 -13.79 -29.25
N PHE A 122 -12.61 -13.67 -29.43
CA PHE A 122 -11.84 -12.42 -29.29
C PHE A 122 -10.45 -12.62 -29.87
N THR A 123 -9.80 -11.53 -30.28
CA THR A 123 -8.40 -11.57 -30.71
C THR A 123 -7.44 -11.56 -29.51
N GLN A 124 -6.17 -11.86 -29.76
CA GLN A 124 -5.14 -11.74 -28.72
C GLN A 124 -4.99 -10.29 -28.24
N GLU A 125 -5.13 -9.33 -29.16
CA GLU A 125 -5.07 -7.90 -28.87
C GLU A 125 -6.25 -7.47 -28.00
N ASP A 126 -7.46 -7.96 -28.28
CA ASP A 126 -8.65 -7.68 -27.48
C ASP A 126 -8.50 -8.17 -26.04
N LEU A 127 -8.02 -9.41 -25.86
CA LEU A 127 -7.78 -9.97 -24.54
C LEU A 127 -6.69 -9.20 -23.80
N ALA A 128 -5.57 -8.90 -24.47
CA ALA A 128 -4.46 -8.16 -23.88
C ALA A 128 -4.92 -6.76 -23.43
N LEU A 129 -5.73 -6.08 -24.24
CA LEU A 129 -6.30 -4.78 -23.92
C LEU A 129 -7.28 -4.86 -22.74
N ALA A 130 -8.13 -5.89 -22.69
CA ALA A 130 -9.07 -6.10 -21.58
C ALA A 130 -8.34 -6.36 -20.25
N VAL A 131 -7.32 -7.22 -20.27
CA VAL A 131 -6.47 -7.48 -19.08
C VAL A 131 -5.74 -6.21 -18.66
N LYS A 132 -5.08 -5.51 -19.60
CA LYS A 132 -4.36 -4.28 -19.31
C LYS A 132 -5.26 -3.24 -18.65
N ARG A 133 -6.43 -2.97 -19.23
CA ARG A 133 -7.42 -2.03 -18.67
C ARG A 133 -7.87 -2.43 -17.27
N THR A 134 -8.10 -3.72 -17.04
CA THR A 134 -8.53 -4.25 -15.73
C THR A 134 -7.44 -4.04 -14.68
N VAL A 135 -6.18 -4.34 -15.02
CA VAL A 135 -5.04 -4.15 -14.12
C VAL A 135 -4.79 -2.68 -13.83
N GLU A 136 -4.73 -1.82 -14.86
CA GLU A 136 -4.53 -0.37 -14.69
C GLU A 136 -5.64 0.26 -13.84
N ALA A 137 -6.89 -0.14 -14.06
CA ALA A 137 -8.01 0.34 -13.26
C ALA A 137 -7.94 -0.17 -11.81
N SER A 138 -7.52 -1.43 -11.59
CA SER A 138 -7.34 -1.99 -10.25
C SER A 138 -6.24 -1.26 -9.47
N ILE A 139 -5.09 -0.99 -10.11
CA ILE A 139 -3.99 -0.21 -9.51
C ILE A 139 -4.50 1.17 -9.12
N LYS A 140 -5.21 1.85 -10.02
CA LYS A 140 -5.76 3.19 -9.74
C LYS A 140 -6.74 3.19 -8.56
N ASP A 141 -7.59 2.17 -8.45
CA ASP A 141 -8.53 2.06 -7.34
C ASP A 141 -7.79 1.82 -6.01
N LEU A 142 -6.77 0.95 -6.01
CA LEU A 142 -5.93 0.69 -4.83
C LEU A 142 -5.15 1.94 -4.40
N ASP A 143 -4.52 2.65 -5.34
CA ASP A 143 -3.84 3.92 -5.06
C ASP A 143 -4.78 4.95 -4.39
N GLY A 144 -6.03 5.01 -4.87
CA GLY A 144 -7.07 5.85 -4.27
C GLY A 144 -7.36 5.46 -2.82
N ILE A 145 -7.56 4.17 -2.57
CA ILE A 145 -7.85 3.62 -1.23
C ILE A 145 -6.66 3.81 -0.28
N GLU A 146 -5.44 3.58 -0.74
CA GLU A 146 -4.23 3.81 0.05
C GLU A 146 -4.07 5.28 0.43
N ASN A 147 -4.37 6.19 -0.50
CA ASN A 147 -4.33 7.62 -0.22
C ASN A 147 -5.41 8.04 0.79
N GLU A 148 -6.63 7.51 0.68
CA GLU A 148 -7.68 7.70 1.69
C GLU A 148 -7.25 7.19 3.07
N LEU A 149 -6.67 5.99 3.12
CA LEU A 149 -6.16 5.40 4.35
C LEU A 149 -5.04 6.27 4.95
N ALA A 150 -4.09 6.72 4.14
CA ALA A 150 -2.99 7.59 4.58
C ALA A 150 -3.49 8.88 5.25
N VAL A 151 -4.50 9.51 4.63
CA VAL A 151 -5.15 10.71 5.17
C VAL A 151 -5.85 10.41 6.49
N ALA A 152 -6.62 9.32 6.56
CA ALA A 152 -7.34 8.92 7.78
C ALA A 152 -6.39 8.58 8.93
N MET A 153 -5.35 7.77 8.67
CA MET A 153 -4.29 7.45 9.63
C MET A 153 -3.64 8.71 10.18
N ARG A 154 -3.33 9.66 9.30
CA ARG A 154 -2.71 10.92 9.69
C ARG A 154 -3.61 11.79 10.55
N GLN A 155 -4.90 11.89 10.22
CA GLN A 155 -5.87 12.62 11.04
C GLN A 155 -5.98 12.03 12.44
N GLU A 156 -5.95 10.69 12.55
CA GLU A 156 -6.04 10.01 13.84
C GLU A 156 -4.76 10.18 14.68
N ILE A 157 -3.58 10.21 14.04
CA ILE A 157 -2.29 10.41 14.72
C ILE A 157 -2.09 11.88 15.12
N LEU A 158 -2.44 12.83 14.25
CA LEU A 158 -2.19 14.26 14.50
C LEU A 158 -3.32 14.97 15.26
N GLY A 159 -4.49 14.35 15.37
CA GLY A 159 -5.66 14.94 16.02
C GLY A 159 -6.24 16.18 15.31
N ARG A 160 -5.74 16.53 14.11
CA ARG A 160 -6.19 17.67 13.29
C ARG A 160 -6.06 17.41 11.79
N THR A 161 -6.91 18.05 10.99
CA THR A 161 -6.85 18.03 9.52
C THR A 161 -5.69 18.89 9.01
N LEU A 162 -5.06 18.46 7.91
CA LEU A 162 -3.96 19.18 7.27
C LEU A 162 -4.40 20.46 6.56
N ARG A 163 -3.49 21.43 6.50
CA ARG A 163 -3.59 22.54 5.56
C ARG A 163 -3.13 22.08 4.16
N PRO A 164 -3.69 22.61 3.05
CA PRO A 164 -3.44 22.11 1.69
C PRO A 164 -1.96 22.06 1.26
N ASP A 165 -1.12 22.92 1.83
CA ASP A 165 0.33 23.04 1.60
C ASP A 165 1.16 21.91 2.26
N GLU A 166 0.61 21.24 3.28
CA GLU A 166 1.31 20.19 4.03
C GLU A 166 1.05 18.77 3.45
N VAL A 167 0.10 18.64 2.51
CA VAL A 167 -0.35 17.37 1.90
C VAL A 167 0.72 16.65 1.06
N PRO A 168 1.47 17.29 0.15
CA PRO A 168 2.48 16.58 -0.64
C PRO A 168 3.65 16.06 0.21
N ILE A 169 4.10 16.86 1.18
CA ILE A 169 5.19 16.50 2.11
C ILE A 169 4.75 15.35 3.04
N ALA A 170 3.47 15.31 3.39
CA ALA A 170 2.86 14.23 4.16
C ALA A 170 2.85 12.90 3.42
N SER A 171 2.47 12.93 2.13
CA SER A 171 2.34 11.74 1.29
C SER A 171 3.69 11.06 1.10
N ASP A 172 4.75 11.82 0.81
CA ASP A 172 6.10 11.27 0.62
C ASP A 172 6.63 10.59 1.89
N LYS A 173 6.49 11.24 3.06
CA LYS A 173 6.92 10.64 4.34
C LYS A 173 6.12 9.39 4.69
N PHE A 174 4.83 9.36 4.37
CA PHE A 174 3.99 8.20 4.59
C PHE A 174 4.37 7.03 3.68
N LYS A 175 4.59 7.29 2.38
CA LYS A 175 5.09 6.28 1.44
C LYS A 175 6.41 5.66 1.91
N SER A 176 7.34 6.48 2.41
CA SER A 176 8.58 5.98 3.01
C SER A 176 8.34 5.13 4.26
N ALA A 177 7.42 5.53 5.15
CA ALA A 177 7.10 4.78 6.35
C ALA A 177 6.43 3.42 6.04
N ILE A 178 5.50 3.39 5.07
CA ILE A 178 4.90 2.14 4.60
C ILE A 178 5.94 1.25 3.94
N ALA A 179 6.82 1.79 3.10
CA ALA A 179 7.91 1.01 2.49
C ALA A 179 8.83 0.38 3.55
N LEU A 180 9.15 1.12 4.62
CA LEU A 180 9.91 0.58 5.75
C LEU A 180 9.16 -0.52 6.50
N LEU A 181 7.85 -0.35 6.71
CA LEU A 181 7.01 -1.32 7.41
C LEU A 181 6.82 -2.61 6.61
N VAL A 182 6.65 -2.49 5.29
CA VAL A 182 6.61 -3.63 4.36
C VAL A 182 7.97 -4.33 4.30
N THR A 183 9.06 -3.59 4.30
CA THR A 183 10.41 -4.19 4.33
C THR A 183 10.64 -4.95 5.63
N ALA A 184 10.22 -4.38 6.77
CA ALA A 184 10.31 -5.02 8.08
C ALA A 184 9.46 -6.31 8.14
N SER A 185 8.23 -6.28 7.62
CA SER A 185 7.36 -7.47 7.62
C SER A 185 7.86 -8.57 6.69
N GLN A 186 8.46 -8.21 5.54
CA GLN A 186 9.14 -9.18 4.66
C GLN A 186 10.37 -9.81 5.33
N TRP A 187 11.09 -9.04 6.16
CA TRP A 187 12.22 -9.53 6.95
C TRP A 187 11.77 -10.53 8.04
N ASP A 188 10.62 -10.29 8.66
CA ASP A 188 10.02 -11.20 9.65
C ASP A 188 9.53 -12.52 9.02
N VAL A 189 9.04 -12.49 7.77
CA VAL A 189 8.59 -13.70 7.05
C VAL A 189 9.76 -14.57 6.58
N THR A 190 10.92 -13.97 6.30
CA THR A 190 12.11 -14.67 5.78
C THR A 190 13.04 -15.20 6.88
N ASN A 191 12.88 -14.75 8.14
CA ASN A 191 13.62 -15.23 9.30
C ASN A 191 12.71 -15.86 10.38
N PRO A 192 12.15 -17.05 10.14
CA PRO A 192 11.20 -17.71 11.08
C PRO A 192 11.80 -18.14 12.42
N ASN A 193 13.11 -17.97 12.65
CA ASN A 193 13.78 -18.39 13.88
C ASN A 193 13.70 -17.39 15.05
N ILE A 194 13.17 -16.19 14.85
CA ILE A 194 13.07 -15.17 15.93
C ILE A 194 11.68 -15.17 16.59
N SER A 195 10.64 -15.72 15.96
CA SER A 195 9.27 -15.78 16.49
C SER A 195 9.09 -16.78 17.65
N ARG A 196 10.12 -17.53 18.02
CA ARG A 196 10.09 -18.53 19.12
C ARG A 196 10.70 -18.06 20.45
N ILE A 197 11.19 -16.83 20.55
CA ILE A 197 11.69 -16.27 21.82
C ILE A 197 10.90 -15.00 22.12
N GLY A 198 9.76 -15.12 22.80
CA GLY A 198 9.04 -13.92 23.25
C GLY A 198 7.58 -14.04 23.66
N VAL A 199 7.05 -15.23 23.92
CA VAL A 199 5.77 -15.36 24.66
C VAL A 199 6.04 -16.22 25.89
N GLY A 200 6.40 -15.59 27.01
CA GLY A 200 6.72 -16.31 28.24
C GLY A 200 7.14 -15.44 29.44
N SER A 201 6.13 -14.97 30.18
CA SER A 201 6.11 -14.77 31.65
C SER A 201 6.87 -13.59 32.32
N PRO A 202 6.27 -12.88 33.30
CA PRO A 202 6.86 -11.74 33.97
C PRO A 202 7.71 -12.17 35.17
N ALA A 203 9.01 -11.86 35.17
CA ALA A 203 9.85 -12.04 36.35
C ALA A 203 10.93 -10.96 36.46
N ARG A 204 10.74 -10.12 37.49
CA ARG A 204 11.72 -9.33 38.26
C ARG A 204 13.15 -9.29 37.71
N ARG A 205 13.64 -8.10 37.36
CA ARG A 205 15.04 -7.72 37.61
C ARG A 205 15.12 -6.48 38.48
N ARG A 206 15.63 -6.71 39.70
CA ARG A 206 16.17 -5.68 40.59
C ARG A 206 17.28 -4.93 39.85
N VAL A 207 17.21 -3.61 39.87
CA VAL A 207 18.36 -2.74 39.60
C VAL A 207 19.24 -2.76 40.85
N VAL A 208 20.46 -3.27 40.71
CA VAL A 208 21.51 -3.16 41.73
C VAL A 208 22.18 -1.81 41.52
N ILE A 209 22.09 -0.95 42.54
CA ILE A 209 22.82 0.31 42.65
C ILE A 209 24.22 -0.03 43.16
N GLY A 210 25.25 0.29 42.38
CA GLY A 210 26.64 0.29 42.82
C GLY A 210 27.00 1.62 43.47
N ILE A 211 27.63 1.52 44.64
CA ILE A 211 28.11 2.60 45.52
C ILE A 211 29.33 3.29 44.88
#